data_AF-B1NLD7-F1
#
_entry.id   AF-B1NLD7-F1
#
_cell.length_a   1.000
_cell.length_b   1.000
_cell.length_c   1.000
_cell.angle_alpha   90.00
_cell.angle_beta   90.00
_cell.angle_gamma   90.00
#
_symmetry.space_group_name_H-M   'P 1'
#
loop_
_entity.id
_entity.type
_entity.pdbx_description
1 polymer ?
#
loop_
_entity_poly.entity_id
_entity_poly.type
_entity_poly.pdbx_seq_one_letter_code
_entity_poly.pdbx_strand_id
1 'polypeptide(L)'
;VRSSSFVEMPLTIWEAIAKNWVQKTGPTLPSGYENLVLYGPADDNTLNLYYDDNYQIAAFQIGLDKEQISDSVYDFENQGFASWTTTLSNGTSRDYWTIRAYFSTADYLATDATTRNSSRNTETLIQGGSMVVTGFNGELYTISSDPTVLADTSVSGFTEQACMIYMGHHFYYNMTTSLECAEGRLFPWFPLSYNGVVMGIGFNFIGKYDVRPDNFNYFESPGVAAVKIIVPKGPQCFYELAENPGVVTMHVYFIETPRQALCVFEG
;
A
#
# COMPACT_ATOMS: atom_id res chain seq x y z
N VAL A 1 -15.81 12.67 -18.12
CA VAL A 1 -15.05 13.39 -17.08
C VAL A 1 -13.90 12.49 -16.64
N ARG A 2 -12.67 12.73 -17.13
CA ARG A 2 -11.48 12.03 -16.62
C ARG A 2 -11.25 12.56 -15.20
N SER A 3 -11.78 11.88 -14.18
CA SER A 3 -11.42 12.26 -12.81
C SER A 3 -9.91 12.10 -12.63
N SER A 4 -9.29 13.11 -12.04
CA SER A 4 -7.88 13.19 -11.63
C SER A 4 -7.51 12.25 -10.47
N SER A 5 -8.35 11.24 -10.19
CA SER A 5 -8.30 10.43 -8.96
C SER A 5 -7.43 9.17 -9.06
N PHE A 6 -6.94 8.83 -10.26
CA PHE A 6 -6.10 7.65 -10.48
C PHE A 6 -4.88 8.06 -11.29
N VAL A 7 -3.70 7.68 -10.81
CA VAL A 7 -2.41 8.02 -11.42
C VAL A 7 -1.73 6.73 -11.85
N GLU A 8 -1.43 6.62 -13.15
CA GLU A 8 -0.69 5.47 -13.69
C GLU A 8 0.78 5.54 -13.31
N MET A 9 1.26 4.42 -12.75
CA MET A 9 2.62 4.26 -12.28
C MET A 9 3.49 3.49 -13.28
N PRO A 10 4.79 3.80 -13.39
CA PRO A 10 5.70 3.12 -14.31
C PRO A 10 5.96 1.67 -13.86
N LEU A 11 5.54 0.69 -14.66
CA LEU A 11 5.70 -0.75 -14.38
C LEU A 11 7.10 -1.25 -14.72
N THR A 12 7.89 -0.47 -15.46
CA THR A 12 9.29 -0.78 -15.79
C THR A 12 10.23 0.39 -15.48
N ILE A 13 11.52 0.10 -15.31
CA ILE A 13 12.54 1.16 -15.15
C ILE A 13 12.53 2.11 -16.35
N TRP A 14 12.31 1.60 -17.57
CA TRP A 14 12.29 2.43 -18.78
C TRP A 14 11.14 3.43 -18.77
N GLU A 15 9.96 3.03 -18.29
CA GLU A 15 8.83 3.92 -18.10
C GLU A 15 9.11 4.95 -17.00
N ALA A 16 9.80 4.55 -15.92
CA ALA A 16 10.19 5.46 -14.85
C ALA A 16 11.15 6.54 -15.37
N ILE A 17 12.18 6.14 -16.13
CA ILE A 17 13.12 7.04 -16.80
C ILE A 17 12.38 7.97 -17.77
N ALA A 18 11.43 7.45 -18.56
CA ALA A 18 10.61 8.25 -19.46
C ALA A 18 9.73 9.29 -18.72
N LYS A 19 9.38 9.02 -17.46
CA LYS A 19 8.70 9.95 -16.54
C LYS A 19 9.67 10.87 -15.77
N ASN A 20 10.96 10.89 -16.11
CA ASN A 20 12.02 11.61 -15.41
C ASN A 20 12.19 11.21 -13.93
N TRP A 21 11.84 9.98 -13.57
CA TRP A 21 12.15 9.45 -12.26
C TRP A 21 13.64 9.19 -12.13
N VAL A 22 14.16 9.40 -10.92
CA VAL A 22 15.58 9.23 -10.60
C VAL A 22 15.77 8.02 -9.71
N GLN A 23 16.89 7.33 -9.89
CA GLN A 23 17.32 6.29 -8.96
C GLN A 23 17.72 6.92 -7.63
N LYS A 24 17.32 6.28 -6.52
CA LYS A 24 17.58 6.77 -5.16
C LYS A 24 18.21 5.67 -4.31
N THR A 25 18.97 6.06 -3.30
CA THR A 25 19.32 5.17 -2.20
C THR A 25 18.13 5.11 -1.24
N GLY A 26 17.45 3.97 -1.20
CA GLY A 26 16.33 3.72 -0.29
C GLY A 26 16.77 3.29 1.11
N PRO A 27 15.81 3.10 2.05
CA PRO A 27 16.08 2.46 3.34
C PRO A 27 16.55 1.02 3.14
N THR A 28 17.15 0.43 4.17
CA THR A 28 17.54 -0.98 4.18
C THR A 28 16.33 -1.87 3.88
N LEU A 29 16.51 -2.79 2.93
CA LEU A 29 15.50 -3.76 2.55
C LEU A 29 15.62 -5.03 3.41
N PRO A 30 14.50 -5.71 3.72
CA PRO A 30 14.51 -7.01 4.38
C PRO A 30 15.21 -8.06 3.53
N SER A 31 15.53 -9.20 4.15
CA SER A 31 16.18 -10.28 3.44
C SER A 31 15.32 -10.86 2.31
N GLY A 32 15.95 -11.14 1.17
CA GLY A 32 15.29 -11.57 -0.07
C GLY A 32 14.91 -10.43 -1.02
N TYR A 33 15.05 -9.17 -0.59
CA TYR A 33 14.70 -7.98 -1.38
C TYR A 33 15.87 -7.03 -1.62
N GLU A 34 17.07 -7.36 -1.14
CA GLU A 34 18.24 -6.47 -1.08
C GLU A 34 18.70 -5.97 -2.46
N ASN A 35 18.41 -6.72 -3.51
CA ASN A 35 18.83 -6.40 -4.88
C ASN A 35 17.86 -5.47 -5.62
N LEU A 36 16.72 -5.12 -5.02
CA LEU A 36 15.77 -4.22 -5.66
C LEU A 36 16.29 -2.78 -5.72
N VAL A 37 16.06 -2.10 -6.84
CA VAL A 37 16.49 -0.71 -7.04
C VAL A 37 15.32 0.26 -6.95
N LEU A 38 15.48 1.32 -6.16
CA LEU A 38 14.44 2.33 -5.92
C LEU A 38 14.49 3.45 -6.96
N TYR A 39 13.35 3.75 -7.57
CA TYR A 39 13.14 4.94 -8.41
C TYR A 39 11.91 5.72 -7.93
N GLY A 40 11.95 7.04 -8.11
CA GLY A 40 10.83 7.93 -7.81
C GLY A 40 11.01 9.30 -8.44
N PRO A 41 9.99 10.18 -8.36
CA PRO A 41 10.15 11.59 -8.71
C PRO A 41 11.32 12.22 -7.93
N ALA A 42 12.00 13.21 -8.53
CA ALA A 42 13.18 13.81 -7.91
C ALA A 42 12.89 14.35 -6.50
N ASP A 43 11.80 15.11 -6.34
CA ASP A 43 11.52 15.87 -5.13
C ASP A 43 10.24 15.46 -4.38
N ASP A 44 9.37 14.65 -5.01
CA ASP A 44 8.19 14.06 -4.39
C ASP A 44 8.48 12.58 -4.07
N ASN A 45 8.72 12.29 -2.79
CA ASN A 45 9.00 10.92 -2.33
C ASN A 45 7.78 10.27 -1.65
N THR A 46 6.57 10.79 -1.92
CA THR A 46 5.33 10.24 -1.36
C THR A 46 5.09 8.80 -1.82
N LEU A 47 5.41 8.51 -3.08
CA LEU A 47 5.37 7.16 -3.64
C LEU A 47 6.63 6.92 -4.48
N ASN A 48 7.34 5.84 -4.18
CA ASN A 48 8.50 5.38 -4.94
C ASN A 48 8.30 3.89 -5.29
N LEU A 49 8.93 3.43 -6.36
CA LEU A 49 8.82 2.06 -6.84
C LEU A 49 10.17 1.35 -6.84
N TYR A 50 10.12 0.07 -6.52
CA TYR A 50 11.27 -0.83 -6.59
C TYR A 50 11.16 -1.72 -7.80
N TYR A 51 12.30 -1.93 -8.46
CA TYR A 51 12.41 -2.75 -9.65
C TYR A 51 13.42 -3.89 -9.44
N ASP A 52 13.14 -5.04 -10.06
CA ASP A 52 14.06 -6.18 -10.08
C ASP A 52 15.13 -6.04 -11.17
N ASP A 53 16.01 -7.03 -11.24
CA ASP A 53 17.08 -7.15 -12.25
C ASP A 53 16.57 -7.48 -13.67
N ASN A 54 15.27 -7.73 -13.84
CA ASN A 54 14.57 -7.77 -15.13
C ASN A 54 13.94 -6.42 -15.50
N TYR A 55 14.20 -5.38 -14.69
CA TYR A 55 13.69 -4.04 -14.85
C TYR A 55 12.17 -3.93 -14.70
N GLN A 56 11.54 -4.93 -14.08
CA GLN A 56 10.11 -4.99 -13.80
C GLN A 56 9.82 -4.51 -12.39
N ILE A 57 8.67 -3.86 -12.19
CA ILE A 57 8.21 -3.45 -10.87
C ILE A 57 8.06 -4.67 -9.96
N ALA A 58 8.60 -4.57 -8.76
CA ALA A 58 8.60 -5.63 -7.75
C ALA A 58 8.01 -5.18 -6.41
N ALA A 59 8.00 -3.87 -6.11
CA ALA A 59 7.40 -3.33 -4.90
C ALA A 59 7.09 -1.83 -5.04
N PHE A 60 6.33 -1.29 -4.09
CA PHE A 60 6.22 0.14 -3.86
C PHE A 60 6.53 0.51 -2.41
N GLN A 61 6.88 1.77 -2.23
CA GLN A 61 7.09 2.41 -0.93
C GLN A 61 6.26 3.67 -0.85
N ILE A 62 5.45 3.76 0.21
CA ILE A 62 4.82 5.02 0.62
C ILE A 62 5.77 5.74 1.56
N GLY A 63 6.06 7.00 1.28
CA GLY A 63 6.83 7.89 2.14
C GLY A 63 5.92 8.97 2.74
N LEU A 64 5.89 9.07 4.06
CA LEU A 64 5.24 10.16 4.78
C LEU A 64 6.32 11.11 5.28
N ASP A 65 6.34 12.33 4.75
CA ASP A 65 7.24 13.38 5.23
C ASP A 65 6.94 13.65 6.71
N LYS A 66 7.95 13.47 7.58
CA LYS A 66 7.76 13.58 9.02
C LYS A 66 7.29 14.96 9.45
N GLU A 67 7.63 16.01 8.70
CA GLU A 67 7.20 17.38 8.98
C GLU A 67 5.74 17.66 8.59
N GLN A 68 5.09 16.76 7.85
CA GLN A 68 3.71 16.90 7.39
C GLN A 68 2.71 16.08 8.21
N ILE A 69 3.20 15.32 9.18
CA ILE A 69 2.37 14.47 10.06
C ILE A 69 2.03 15.25 11.32
N SER A 70 0.75 15.27 11.68
CA SER A 70 0.30 15.73 12.99
C SER A 70 -0.70 14.76 13.61
N ASP A 71 -0.86 14.84 14.93
CA ASP A 71 -1.85 14.08 15.69
C ASP A 71 -1.79 12.55 15.48
N SER A 72 -0.61 11.99 15.16
CA SER A 72 -0.44 10.53 15.12
C SER A 72 -0.63 9.94 16.51
N VAL A 73 -1.41 8.86 16.60
CA VAL A 73 -1.72 8.19 17.88
C VAL A 73 -0.80 7.01 18.14
N TYR A 74 -0.20 6.45 17.08
CA TYR A 74 0.64 5.27 17.17
C TYR A 74 2.09 5.60 16.80
N ASP A 75 3.00 4.81 17.36
CA ASP A 75 4.40 4.80 16.96
C ASP A 75 4.52 4.17 15.56
N PHE A 76 5.26 4.85 14.70
CA PHE A 76 5.41 4.44 13.30
C PHE A 76 6.24 3.16 13.18
N GLU A 77 7.25 2.93 14.02
CA GLU A 77 8.06 1.71 13.96
C GLU A 77 7.23 0.50 14.40
N ASN A 78 6.41 0.65 15.45
CA ASN A 78 5.46 -0.38 15.88
C ASN A 78 4.41 -0.69 14.81
N GLN A 79 4.05 0.29 13.98
CA GLN A 79 3.16 0.12 12.82
C GLN A 79 3.87 -0.41 11.56
N GLY A 80 5.18 -0.69 11.62
CA GLY A 80 5.92 -1.31 10.53
C GLY A 80 6.62 -0.35 9.58
N PHE A 81 6.69 0.94 9.93
CA PHE A 81 7.42 1.91 9.15
C PHE A 81 8.91 1.88 9.48
N ALA A 82 9.73 2.19 8.48
CA ALA A 82 11.15 2.47 8.64
C ALA A 82 11.42 3.95 8.40
N SER A 83 12.36 4.52 9.17
CA SER A 83 12.85 5.88 8.90
C SER A 83 13.74 5.90 7.67
N TRP A 84 13.60 6.92 6.83
CA TRP A 84 14.44 7.14 5.66
C TRP A 84 14.73 8.63 5.47
N THR A 85 16.00 8.97 5.31
CA THR A 85 16.44 10.33 4.99
C THR A 85 16.96 10.35 3.56
N THR A 86 16.52 11.34 2.77
CA THR A 86 17.00 11.53 1.40
C THR A 86 17.24 13.00 1.10
N THR A 87 18.04 13.27 0.07
CA THR A 87 18.37 14.63 -0.37
C THR A 87 17.62 14.95 -1.66
N LEU A 88 16.90 16.06 -1.64
CA LEU A 88 16.15 16.59 -2.79
C LEU A 88 17.09 17.22 -3.82
N SER A 89 16.59 17.52 -5.01
CA SER A 89 17.33 18.13 -6.11
C SER A 89 17.96 19.48 -5.75
N ASN A 90 17.34 20.22 -4.83
CA ASN A 90 17.84 21.50 -4.32
C ASN A 90 18.91 21.36 -3.21
N GLY A 91 19.31 20.14 -2.86
CA GLY A 91 20.30 19.85 -1.83
C GLY A 91 19.76 19.77 -0.39
N THR A 92 18.46 19.97 -0.18
CA THR A 92 17.84 19.86 1.14
C THR A 92 17.64 18.40 1.52
N SER A 93 18.06 18.01 2.73
CA SER A 93 17.74 16.70 3.30
C SER A 93 16.34 16.71 3.91
N ARG A 94 15.62 15.60 3.79
CA ARG A 94 14.27 15.43 4.31
C ARG A 94 14.07 14.02 4.86
N ASP A 95 13.35 13.94 5.97
CA ASP A 95 13.08 12.71 6.70
C ASP A 95 11.67 12.19 6.44
N TYR A 96 11.56 10.89 6.22
CA TYR A 96 10.31 10.20 5.93
C TYR A 96 10.12 8.99 6.86
N TRP A 97 8.87 8.72 7.21
CA TRP A 97 8.43 7.37 7.57
C TRP A 97 8.06 6.61 6.31
N THR A 98 8.52 5.37 6.18
CA THR A 98 8.31 4.57 4.96
C THR A 98 7.71 3.22 5.25
N ILE A 99 6.69 2.83 4.49
CA ILE A 99 6.05 1.52 4.57
C ILE A 99 5.94 0.92 3.17
N ARG A 100 6.06 -0.40 3.05
CA ARG A 100 6.28 -1.08 1.77
C ARG A 100 5.34 -2.25 1.55
N ALA A 101 5.03 -2.47 0.28
CA ALA A 101 4.39 -3.68 -0.20
C ALA A 101 5.12 -4.20 -1.45
N TYR A 102 5.46 -5.48 -1.44
CA TYR A 102 6.17 -6.21 -2.47
C TYR A 102 5.18 -7.06 -3.26
N PHE A 103 5.12 -6.83 -4.57
CA PHE A 103 4.30 -7.61 -5.50
C PHE A 103 4.86 -9.01 -5.72
N SER A 104 6.14 -9.23 -5.43
CA SER A 104 6.82 -10.51 -5.61
C SER A 104 7.26 -11.06 -4.26
N THR A 105 7.12 -12.36 -4.04
CA THR A 105 7.71 -13.02 -2.87
C THR A 105 9.24 -13.08 -2.97
N ALA A 106 9.92 -13.15 -1.83
CA ALA A 106 11.38 -13.33 -1.77
C ALA A 106 11.83 -14.59 -2.53
N ASP A 107 11.10 -15.70 -2.42
CA ASP A 107 11.41 -16.95 -3.13
C ASP A 107 11.33 -16.78 -4.64
N TYR A 108 10.32 -16.05 -5.15
CA TYR A 108 10.23 -15.72 -6.56
C TYR A 108 11.42 -14.86 -7.02
N LEU A 109 11.79 -13.85 -6.23
CA LEU A 109 12.94 -12.98 -6.49
C LEU A 109 14.31 -13.70 -6.36
N ALA A 110 14.36 -14.82 -5.63
CA ALA A 110 15.57 -15.63 -5.48
C ALA A 110 15.84 -16.55 -6.69
N THR A 111 14.85 -16.80 -7.55
CA THR A 111 15.07 -17.54 -8.80
C THR A 111 15.98 -16.74 -9.76
N ASP A 112 16.46 -17.32 -10.86
CA ASP A 112 17.22 -16.53 -11.83
C ASP A 112 16.31 -15.67 -12.73
N ALA A 113 16.87 -14.60 -13.27
CA ALA A 113 16.17 -13.63 -14.13
C ALA A 113 15.45 -14.28 -15.32
N THR A 114 16.04 -15.32 -15.94
CA THR A 114 15.45 -16.01 -17.11
C THR A 114 14.23 -16.83 -16.68
N THR A 115 14.32 -17.53 -15.56
CA THR A 115 13.20 -18.28 -14.97
C THR A 115 12.06 -17.35 -14.58
N ARG A 116 12.33 -16.21 -13.93
CA ARG A 116 11.28 -15.22 -13.63
C ARG A 116 10.60 -14.72 -14.89
N ASN A 117 11.35 -14.30 -15.91
CA ASN A 117 10.76 -13.77 -17.14
C ASN A 117 9.86 -14.79 -17.85
N SER A 118 10.27 -16.06 -17.87
CA SER A 118 9.49 -17.12 -18.52
C SER A 118 8.28 -17.60 -17.72
N SER A 119 8.30 -17.45 -16.40
CA SER A 119 7.20 -17.85 -15.50
C SER A 119 6.30 -16.70 -15.04
N ARG A 120 6.62 -15.46 -15.44
CA ARG A 120 5.88 -14.27 -15.03
C ARG A 120 4.40 -14.37 -15.44
N ASN A 121 3.51 -14.15 -14.48
CA ASN A 121 2.09 -13.98 -14.76
C ASN A 121 1.84 -12.57 -15.30
N THR A 122 1.30 -12.45 -16.51
CA THR A 122 0.99 -11.16 -17.17
C THR A 122 -0.38 -10.61 -16.82
N GLU A 123 -1.24 -11.38 -16.16
CA GLU A 123 -2.60 -11.00 -15.77
C GLU A 123 -2.65 -10.30 -14.41
N THR A 124 -1.55 -10.35 -13.64
CA THR A 124 -1.46 -9.71 -12.33
C THR A 124 -0.06 -9.17 -12.07
N LEU A 125 0.01 -8.12 -11.24
CA LEU A 125 1.29 -7.67 -10.68
C LEU A 125 1.85 -8.68 -9.67
N ILE A 126 1.00 -9.42 -8.96
CA ILE A 126 1.44 -10.30 -7.87
C ILE A 126 2.14 -11.55 -8.41
N GLN A 127 3.42 -11.73 -8.10
CA GLN A 127 4.24 -12.88 -8.50
C GLN A 127 4.61 -13.74 -7.29
N GLY A 128 4.69 -15.06 -7.51
CA GLY A 128 4.92 -16.02 -6.41
C GLY A 128 3.67 -16.29 -5.56
N GLY A 129 2.48 -15.92 -6.03
CA GLY A 129 1.18 -16.27 -5.43
C GLY A 129 0.79 -15.46 -4.20
N SER A 130 1.60 -14.48 -3.78
CA SER A 130 1.27 -13.61 -2.66
C SER A 130 2.02 -12.29 -2.75
N MET A 131 1.39 -11.23 -2.25
CA MET A 131 2.03 -9.97 -1.93
C MET A 131 2.61 -10.06 -0.52
N VAL A 132 3.70 -9.34 -0.25
CA VAL A 132 4.30 -9.23 1.07
C VAL A 132 4.29 -7.78 1.51
N VAL A 133 3.97 -7.48 2.76
CA VAL A 133 3.94 -6.10 3.28
C VAL A 133 4.76 -5.98 4.56
N THR A 134 5.34 -4.80 4.80
CA THR A 134 5.89 -4.47 6.13
C THR A 134 4.75 -4.15 7.07
N GLY A 135 4.67 -4.87 8.18
CA GLY A 135 3.63 -4.76 9.20
C GLY A 135 4.23 -4.57 10.60
N PHE A 136 3.47 -4.93 11.64
CA PHE A 136 3.82 -4.60 13.02
C PHE A 136 5.29 -4.93 13.37
N ASN A 137 5.94 -3.98 14.06
CA ASN A 137 7.34 -4.07 14.48
C ASN A 137 8.33 -4.37 13.34
N GLY A 138 7.97 -4.01 12.10
CA GLY A 138 8.78 -4.25 10.90
C GLY A 138 8.74 -5.68 10.37
N GLU A 139 7.90 -6.55 10.93
CA GLU A 139 7.73 -7.92 10.44
C GLU A 139 7.10 -7.96 9.04
N LEU A 140 7.36 -9.02 8.29
CA LEU A 140 6.78 -9.24 6.98
C LEU A 140 5.50 -10.07 7.08
N TYR A 141 4.43 -9.56 6.47
CA TYR A 141 3.13 -10.22 6.41
C TYR A 141 2.82 -10.60 4.97
N THR A 142 2.35 -11.83 4.77
CA THR A 142 1.98 -12.35 3.45
C THR A 142 0.48 -12.21 3.24
N ILE A 143 0.09 -11.68 2.08
CA ILE A 143 -1.29 -11.55 1.64
C ILE A 143 -1.44 -12.38 0.36
N SER A 144 -2.26 -13.44 0.44
CA SER A 144 -2.52 -14.33 -0.71
C SER A 144 -3.10 -13.56 -1.89
N SER A 145 -2.68 -13.90 -3.12
CA SER A 145 -3.34 -13.41 -4.33
C SER A 145 -4.65 -14.14 -4.65
N ASP A 146 -4.93 -15.25 -3.95
CA ASP A 146 -6.18 -16.00 -4.08
C ASP A 146 -7.26 -15.35 -3.21
N PRO A 147 -8.32 -14.78 -3.80
CA PRO A 147 -9.40 -14.14 -3.05
C PRO A 147 -10.19 -15.12 -2.16
N THR A 148 -10.19 -16.41 -2.46
CA THR A 148 -10.87 -17.41 -1.62
C THR A 148 -10.12 -17.62 -0.31
N VAL A 149 -8.79 -17.64 -0.38
CA VAL A 149 -7.92 -17.65 0.82
C VAL A 149 -8.05 -16.32 1.56
N LEU A 150 -8.09 -15.19 0.85
CA LEU A 150 -8.27 -13.89 1.48
C LEU A 150 -9.60 -13.80 2.26
N ALA A 151 -10.69 -14.33 1.70
CA ALA A 151 -12.00 -14.34 2.33
C ALA A 151 -12.13 -15.30 3.51
N ASP A 152 -11.27 -16.33 3.60
CA ASP A 152 -11.18 -17.19 4.77
C ASP A 152 -10.39 -16.51 5.90
N THR A 153 -11.10 -15.80 6.78
CA THR A 153 -10.52 -15.11 7.94
C THR A 153 -9.67 -16.03 8.84
N SER A 154 -9.99 -17.33 8.91
CA SER A 154 -9.22 -18.26 9.76
C SER A 154 -7.81 -18.53 9.21
N VAL A 155 -7.62 -18.30 7.91
CA VAL A 155 -6.35 -18.48 7.19
C VAL A 155 -5.66 -17.13 6.96
N SER A 156 -6.37 -16.14 6.43
CA SER A 156 -5.80 -14.84 6.05
C SER A 156 -5.64 -13.88 7.24
N GLY A 157 -6.46 -14.04 8.28
CA GLY A 157 -6.61 -13.05 9.35
C GLY A 157 -7.33 -11.77 8.93
N PHE A 158 -7.78 -11.65 7.68
CA PHE A 158 -8.54 -10.49 7.22
C PHE A 158 -10.04 -10.77 7.28
N THR A 159 -10.80 -9.74 7.66
CA THR A 159 -12.26 -9.77 7.68
C THR A 159 -12.82 -8.86 6.59
N GLU A 160 -13.73 -9.40 5.79
CA GLU A 160 -14.46 -8.61 4.80
C GLU A 160 -15.41 -7.61 5.46
N GLN A 161 -15.33 -6.36 5.01
CA GLN A 161 -16.06 -5.23 5.55
C GLN A 161 -17.21 -4.81 4.64
N ALA A 162 -16.91 -4.11 3.55
CA ALA A 162 -17.88 -3.66 2.57
C ALA A 162 -17.28 -3.74 1.16
N CYS A 163 -18.15 -3.90 0.17
CA CYS A 163 -17.81 -3.66 -1.23
C CYS A 163 -18.17 -2.22 -1.58
N MET A 164 -17.15 -1.42 -1.88
CA MET A 164 -17.33 -0.01 -2.23
C MET A 164 -17.31 0.15 -3.75
N ILE A 165 -18.34 0.82 -4.27
CA ILE A 165 -18.46 1.11 -5.71
C ILE A 165 -17.19 1.84 -6.18
N TYR A 166 -16.62 1.37 -7.28
CA TYR A 166 -15.37 1.79 -7.92
C TYR A 166 -14.08 1.43 -7.18
N MET A 167 -14.16 0.64 -6.10
CA MET A 167 -13.00 0.30 -5.27
C MET A 167 -12.89 -1.21 -4.97
N GLY A 168 -13.99 -1.95 -4.99
CA GLY A 168 -14.04 -3.39 -4.70
C GLY A 168 -14.36 -3.72 -3.25
N HIS A 169 -14.20 -4.99 -2.88
CA HIS A 169 -14.34 -5.51 -1.52
C HIS A 169 -13.14 -5.14 -0.67
N HIS A 170 -13.39 -4.51 0.48
CA HIS A 170 -12.38 -4.13 1.45
C HIS A 170 -12.23 -5.18 2.54
N PHE A 171 -11.00 -5.61 2.79
CA PHE A 171 -10.66 -6.60 3.81
C PHE A 171 -9.70 -6.00 4.84
N TYR A 172 -10.10 -5.94 6.10
CA TYR A 172 -9.30 -5.34 7.17
C TYR A 172 -8.80 -6.41 8.15
N TYR A 173 -7.55 -6.31 8.60
CA TYR A 173 -6.94 -7.32 9.46
C TYR A 173 -7.64 -7.39 10.82
N ASN A 174 -8.15 -8.59 11.18
CA ASN A 174 -8.86 -8.90 12.42
C ASN A 174 -9.98 -7.90 12.80
N MET A 175 -10.55 -7.20 11.81
CA MET A 175 -11.47 -6.10 12.06
C MET A 175 -12.85 -6.62 12.46
N THR A 176 -13.21 -6.36 13.71
CA THR A 176 -14.48 -6.76 14.32
C THR A 176 -14.98 -5.66 15.24
N THR A 177 -16.25 -5.70 15.60
CA THR A 177 -16.86 -4.68 16.48
C THR A 177 -16.26 -4.67 17.89
N SER A 178 -15.55 -5.72 18.27
CA SER A 178 -14.87 -5.88 19.55
C SER A 178 -13.35 -5.69 19.49
N LEU A 179 -12.78 -5.37 18.32
CA LEU A 179 -11.35 -5.13 18.20
C LEU A 179 -10.93 -3.93 19.06
N GLU A 180 -9.89 -4.09 19.85
CA GLU A 180 -9.28 -2.97 20.58
C GLU A 180 -8.46 -2.10 19.62
N CYS A 181 -8.67 -0.79 19.63
CA CYS A 181 -7.88 0.15 18.84
C CYS A 181 -6.56 0.53 19.52
N ALA A 182 -5.86 -0.49 20.03
CA ALA A 182 -4.54 -0.32 20.58
C ALA A 182 -3.49 -0.35 19.46
N GLU A 183 -2.32 0.21 19.77
CA GLU A 183 -1.13 -0.01 18.98
C GLU A 183 -0.86 -1.52 18.81
N GLY A 184 -0.42 -1.93 17.62
CA GLY A 184 -0.21 -3.35 17.31
C GLY A 184 -1.50 -4.15 17.05
N ARG A 185 -2.67 -3.50 16.98
CA ARG A 185 -3.95 -4.16 16.67
C ARG A 185 -4.58 -3.65 15.38
N LEU A 186 -4.51 -2.34 15.12
CA LEU A 186 -4.94 -1.75 13.86
C LEU A 186 -3.82 -1.87 12.83
N PHE A 187 -3.96 -2.83 11.91
CA PHE A 187 -2.98 -3.06 10.86
C PHE A 187 -3.10 -1.98 9.77
N PRO A 188 -1.99 -1.44 9.26
CA PRO A 188 -2.03 -0.33 8.30
C PRO A 188 -2.49 -0.75 6.90
N TRP A 189 -2.45 -2.04 6.57
CA TRP A 189 -2.77 -2.53 5.24
C TRP A 189 -4.14 -3.20 5.17
N PHE A 190 -4.85 -3.00 4.06
CA PHE A 190 -6.10 -3.69 3.76
C PHE A 190 -6.16 -4.08 2.28
N PRO A 191 -6.17 -5.37 1.91
CA PRO A 191 -6.30 -5.77 0.51
C PRO A 191 -7.70 -5.49 -0.04
N LEU A 192 -7.75 -5.38 -1.37
CA LEU A 192 -8.96 -5.15 -2.15
C LEU A 192 -9.17 -6.32 -3.12
N SER A 193 -10.38 -6.84 -3.22
CA SER A 193 -10.73 -7.85 -4.22
C SER A 193 -11.98 -7.49 -5.01
N TYR A 194 -12.09 -8.00 -6.23
CA TYR A 194 -13.28 -7.88 -7.07
C TYR A 194 -13.23 -8.93 -8.17
N ASN A 195 -14.37 -9.51 -8.56
CA ASN A 195 -14.48 -10.49 -9.65
C ASN A 195 -13.44 -11.63 -9.58
N GLY A 196 -13.20 -12.17 -8.38
CA GLY A 196 -12.30 -13.30 -8.21
C GLY A 196 -10.80 -12.97 -8.37
N VAL A 197 -10.40 -11.70 -8.25
CA VAL A 197 -8.98 -11.31 -8.18
C VAL A 197 -8.71 -10.36 -7.03
N VAL A 198 -7.51 -10.45 -6.45
CA VAL A 198 -6.97 -9.39 -5.57
C VAL A 198 -6.49 -8.25 -6.46
N MET A 199 -7.29 -7.18 -6.50
CA MET A 199 -7.14 -6.08 -7.46
C MET A 199 -6.32 -4.91 -6.94
N GLY A 200 -5.98 -4.90 -5.65
CA GLY A 200 -5.24 -3.80 -5.06
C GLY A 200 -5.02 -3.97 -3.57
N ILE A 201 -4.42 -2.94 -2.99
CA ILE A 201 -4.20 -2.80 -1.56
C ILE A 201 -4.43 -1.35 -1.19
N GLY A 202 -4.98 -1.12 -0.01
CA GLY A 202 -4.99 0.19 0.60
C GLY A 202 -4.14 0.22 1.86
N PHE A 203 -3.75 1.44 2.20
CA PHE A 203 -2.94 1.82 3.34
C PHE A 203 -3.74 2.78 4.22
N ASN A 204 -3.60 2.67 5.54
CA ASN A 204 -4.15 3.60 6.52
C ASN A 204 -3.08 3.96 7.56
N PHE A 205 -3.10 5.20 8.02
CA PHE A 205 -2.61 5.54 9.35
C PHE A 205 -3.59 6.49 10.07
N ILE A 206 -3.51 6.50 11.40
CA ILE A 206 -4.36 7.31 12.26
C ILE A 206 -3.63 8.61 12.60
N GLY A 207 -4.22 9.74 12.21
CA GLY A 207 -3.63 11.07 12.33
C GLY A 207 -4.02 11.96 11.16
N LYS A 208 -3.20 12.99 10.91
CA LYS A 208 -3.35 13.92 9.80
C LYS A 208 -2.08 13.98 8.97
N TYR A 209 -2.26 14.27 7.69
CA TYR A 209 -1.16 14.48 6.75
C TYR A 209 -1.45 15.69 5.87
N ASP A 210 -0.72 16.78 6.10
CA ASP A 210 -0.84 17.99 5.29
C ASP A 210 0.11 17.86 4.09
N VAL A 211 -0.41 17.48 2.92
CA VAL A 211 0.45 17.33 1.73
C VAL A 211 1.08 18.66 1.36
N ARG A 212 2.41 18.66 1.11
CA ARG A 212 3.10 19.87 0.65
C ARG A 212 2.51 20.37 -0.67
N PRO A 213 2.38 21.69 -0.87
CA PRO A 213 1.75 22.25 -2.07
C PRO A 213 2.40 21.85 -3.41
N ASP A 214 3.69 21.49 -3.39
CA ASP A 214 4.47 21.04 -4.55
C ASP A 214 4.38 19.53 -4.81
N ASN A 215 3.83 18.74 -3.89
CA ASN A 215 3.66 17.31 -4.05
C ASN A 215 2.27 16.98 -4.61
N PHE A 216 2.18 15.83 -5.29
CA PHE A 216 0.88 15.29 -5.66
C PHE A 216 0.18 14.72 -4.42
N ASN A 217 -1.10 15.05 -4.22
CA ASN A 217 -1.87 14.46 -3.13
C ASN A 217 -2.43 13.09 -3.54
N TYR A 218 -1.75 12.03 -3.11
CA TYR A 218 -2.17 10.64 -3.28
C TYR A 218 -3.16 10.15 -2.20
N PHE A 219 -3.39 10.96 -1.16
CA PHE A 219 -4.12 10.55 0.03
C PHE A 219 -5.56 11.00 0.02
N GLU A 220 -6.39 10.20 0.67
CA GLU A 220 -7.77 10.51 1.02
C GLU A 220 -7.88 10.63 2.54
N SER A 221 -8.76 11.50 3.01
CA SER A 221 -9.06 11.67 4.44
C SER A 221 -10.57 11.53 4.65
N PRO A 222 -11.08 10.28 4.65
CA PRO A 222 -12.52 10.04 4.77
C PRO A 222 -13.02 10.49 6.16
N GLY A 223 -14.10 11.25 6.18
CA GLY A 223 -14.80 11.55 7.44
C GLY A 223 -15.45 10.30 8.03
N VAL A 224 -15.73 10.34 9.34
CA VAL A 224 -16.28 9.20 10.10
C VAL A 224 -17.52 8.55 9.48
N ALA A 225 -18.40 9.33 8.82
CA ALA A 225 -19.57 8.79 8.12
C ALA A 225 -19.18 7.87 6.95
N ALA A 226 -18.16 8.23 6.17
CA ALA A 226 -17.63 7.38 5.11
C ALA A 226 -16.92 6.15 5.68
N VAL A 227 -16.14 6.32 6.76
CA VAL A 227 -15.47 5.19 7.42
C VAL A 227 -16.46 4.15 7.93
N LYS A 228 -17.59 4.57 8.52
CA LYS A 228 -18.67 3.65 8.95
C LYS A 228 -19.32 2.88 7.81
N ILE A 229 -19.32 3.43 6.59
CA ILE A 229 -19.83 2.75 5.39
C ILE A 229 -18.80 1.74 4.86
N ILE A 230 -17.52 2.12 4.85
CA ILE A 230 -16.41 1.29 4.33
C ILE A 230 -16.08 0.14 5.29
N VAL A 231 -16.15 0.38 6.60
CA VAL A 231 -15.77 -0.55 7.67
C VAL A 231 -16.95 -0.76 8.62
N PRO A 232 -18.09 -1.31 8.18
CA PRO A 232 -19.31 -1.36 8.99
C PRO A 232 -19.21 -2.29 10.21
N LYS A 233 -18.26 -3.23 10.21
CA LYS A 233 -17.96 -4.12 11.35
C LYS A 233 -16.78 -3.60 12.17
N GLY A 234 -16.39 -2.33 12.01
CA GLY A 234 -15.35 -1.71 12.82
C GLY A 234 -15.78 -1.48 14.27
N PRO A 235 -14.85 -1.48 15.23
CA PRO A 235 -15.14 -1.17 16.62
C PRO A 235 -15.42 0.32 16.80
N GLN A 236 -16.15 0.67 17.86
CA GLN A 236 -16.50 2.07 18.14
C GLN A 236 -15.26 2.97 18.29
N CYS A 237 -14.18 2.46 18.89
CA CYS A 237 -12.92 3.19 19.01
C CYS A 237 -12.30 3.55 17.65
N PHE A 238 -12.53 2.76 16.59
CA PHE A 238 -11.96 3.04 15.28
C PHE A 238 -12.71 4.20 14.62
N TYR A 239 -14.03 4.28 14.83
CA TYR A 239 -14.82 5.42 14.39
C TYR A 239 -14.49 6.70 15.16
N GLU A 240 -14.17 6.58 16.45
CA GLU A 240 -13.69 7.71 17.26
C GLU A 240 -12.35 8.23 16.72
N LEU A 241 -11.40 7.33 16.41
CA LEU A 241 -10.14 7.70 15.78
C LEU A 241 -10.33 8.34 14.39
N ALA A 242 -11.31 7.87 13.60
CA ALA A 242 -11.66 8.46 12.31
C ALA A 242 -12.32 9.85 12.42
N GLU A 243 -13.02 10.12 13.52
CA GLU A 243 -13.55 11.45 13.82
C GLU A 243 -12.45 12.39 14.32
N ASN A 244 -11.61 11.90 15.23
CA ASN A 244 -10.47 12.63 15.78
C ASN A 244 -9.42 11.63 16.33
N PRO A 245 -8.18 11.64 15.83
CA PRO A 245 -7.56 12.71 15.03
C PRO A 245 -7.84 12.68 13.53
N GLY A 246 -8.39 11.59 13.01
CA GLY A 246 -8.61 11.35 11.60
C GLY A 246 -7.93 10.07 11.10
N VAL A 247 -8.32 9.65 9.90
CA VAL A 247 -7.69 8.55 9.16
C VAL A 247 -7.20 9.12 7.84
N VAL A 248 -5.94 8.84 7.51
CA VAL A 248 -5.37 9.10 6.19
C VAL A 248 -5.23 7.77 5.48
N THR A 249 -5.70 7.71 4.23
CA THR A 249 -5.70 6.48 3.43
C THR A 249 -5.13 6.69 2.03
N MET A 250 -4.60 5.64 1.42
CA MET A 250 -4.19 5.61 0.01
C MET A 250 -4.58 4.25 -0.57
N HIS A 251 -5.16 4.23 -1.77
CA HIS A 251 -5.39 2.98 -2.53
C HIS A 251 -4.39 2.84 -3.67
N VAL A 252 -3.83 1.64 -3.81
CA VAL A 252 -2.96 1.24 -4.92
C VAL A 252 -3.63 0.08 -5.64
N TYR A 253 -3.98 0.28 -6.90
CA TYR A 253 -4.66 -0.72 -7.74
C TYR A 253 -3.69 -1.40 -8.69
N PHE A 254 -3.86 -2.72 -8.85
CA PHE A 254 -3.05 -3.58 -9.72
C PHE A 254 -3.74 -3.86 -11.06
N ILE A 255 -4.89 -3.22 -11.28
CA ILE A 255 -5.68 -3.32 -12.50
C ILE A 255 -5.81 -1.94 -13.14
N GLU A 256 -5.95 -1.89 -14.47
CA GLU A 256 -6.03 -0.63 -15.22
C GLU A 256 -7.33 0.14 -14.97
N THR A 257 -8.42 -0.58 -14.69
CA THR A 257 -9.78 0.01 -14.65
C THR A 257 -10.51 -0.27 -13.34
N PRO A 258 -9.99 0.19 -12.18
CA PRO A 258 -10.64 0.01 -10.87
C PRO A 258 -12.07 0.57 -10.82
N ARG A 259 -12.36 1.58 -11.64
CA ARG A 259 -13.71 2.17 -11.81
C ARG A 259 -14.75 1.21 -12.39
N GLN A 260 -14.37 0.00 -12.78
CA GLN A 260 -15.29 -1.05 -13.22
C GLN A 260 -15.74 -1.96 -12.07
N ALA A 261 -15.20 -1.79 -10.85
CA ALA A 261 -15.65 -2.50 -9.67
C ALA A 261 -17.02 -1.99 -9.21
N LEU A 262 -18.11 -2.57 -9.71
CA LEU A 262 -19.46 -2.03 -9.47
C LEU A 262 -20.15 -2.57 -8.22
N CYS A 263 -19.68 -3.67 -7.61
CA CYS A 263 -20.24 -4.26 -6.38
C CYS A 263 -21.75 -4.65 -6.42
N VAL A 264 -22.45 -4.49 -7.56
CA VAL A 264 -23.91 -4.78 -7.67
C VAL A 264 -24.20 -6.11 -8.40
N PHE A 265 -23.18 -6.80 -8.91
CA PHE A 265 -23.33 -7.96 -9.80
C PHE A 265 -22.60 -9.23 -9.32
N GLU A 266 -22.09 -9.23 -8.09
CA GLU A 266 -21.48 -10.42 -7.50
C GLU A 266 -22.58 -11.16 -6.74
N GLY A 267 -23.26 -12.05 -7.47
CA GLY A 267 -24.27 -12.97 -6.97
C GLY A 267 -23.77 -14.40 -6.93
#